data_AF-A0A2E0BH92-F1
#
_entry.id   AF-A0A2E0BH92-F1
#
_cell.length_a   1.000
_cell.length_b   1.000
_cell.length_c   1.000
_cell.angle_alpha   90.00
_cell.angle_beta   90.00
_cell.angle_gamma   90.00
#
_symmetry.space_group_name_H-M   'P 1'
#
loop_
_entity.id
_entity.type
_entity.pdbx_description
1 polymer ?
#
loop_
_entity_poly.entity_id
_entity_poly.type
_entity_poly.pdbx_seq_one_letter_code
_entity_poly.pdbx_strand_id
1 'polypeptide(L)' 'MQKYSIFSLAKNAMSGHTKWQKAWRNPTLKDEYDVIIIGAGGHGLATAYYLAKEFGVTNVAVLDRG' A
#
# COMPACT_ATOMS: atom_id res chain seq x y z
N MET A 1 10.13 4.47 3.26
CA MET A 1 9.44 4.72 1.98
C MET A 1 10.35 5.57 1.11
N GLN A 2 10.58 5.16 -0.15
CA GLN A 2 11.39 5.95 -1.09
C GLN A 2 10.71 7.30 -1.34
N LYS A 3 11.45 8.40 -1.21
CA LYS A 3 10.94 9.72 -1.59
C LYS A 3 10.88 9.82 -3.11
N TYR A 4 9.67 10.02 -3.65
CA TYR A 4 9.49 10.28 -5.07
C TYR A 4 9.91 11.71 -5.39
N SER A 5 10.78 11.86 -6.37
CA SER A 5 11.28 13.14 -6.90
C SER A 5 11.67 12.99 -8.37
N ILE A 6 11.79 14.11 -9.09
CA ILE A 6 12.25 14.12 -10.50
C ILE A 6 13.59 13.40 -10.64
N PHE A 7 14.53 13.64 -9.73
CA PHE A 7 15.82 12.96 -9.73
C PHE A 7 15.70 11.45 -9.51
N SER A 8 14.84 11.01 -8.58
CA SER A 8 14.58 9.58 -8.37
C SER A 8 13.96 8.93 -9.61
N LEU A 9 13.09 9.65 -10.32
CA LEU A 9 12.43 9.14 -11.52
C LEU A 9 13.43 8.97 -12.67
N ALA A 10 14.26 9.99 -12.93
CA ALA A 10 15.33 9.93 -13.92
C ALA A 10 16.34 8.81 -13.62
N LYS A 11 16.78 8.70 -12.35
CA LYS A 11 17.70 7.64 -11.91
C LYS A 11 17.11 6.24 -12.10
N ASN A 12 15.83 6.04 -11.77
CA ASN A 12 15.17 4.74 -11.93
C ASN A 12 14.89 4.42 -13.41
N ALA A 13 14.56 5.42 -14.23
CA ALA A 13 14.40 5.27 -15.68
C ALA A 13 15.72 4.82 -16.34
N MET A 14 16.84 5.45 -15.98
CA MET A 14 18.18 5.03 -16.45
C MET A 14 18.55 3.61 -16.01
N SER A 15 17.99 3.09 -14.92
CA SER A 15 18.18 1.70 -14.47
C SER A 15 17.18 0.70 -15.03
N GLY A 16 16.34 1.09 -16.00
CA GLY A 16 15.30 0.22 -16.55
C GLY A 16 14.24 -0.18 -15.51
N HIS A 17 13.92 0.70 -14.56
CA HIS A 17 12.94 0.47 -13.48
C HIS A 17 13.27 -0.69 -12.53
N THR A 18 14.53 -1.11 -12.45
CA THR A 18 14.95 -2.23 -11.56
C THR A 18 15.21 -1.82 -10.11
N LYS A 19 15.40 -0.53 -9.83
CA LYS A 19 15.87 -0.03 -8.52
C LYS A 19 14.78 0.55 -7.62
N TRP A 20 13.51 0.31 -7.94
CA TRP A 20 12.41 0.75 -7.09
C TRP A 20 12.38 -0.02 -5.76
N GLN A 21 12.28 0.70 -4.65
CA GLN A 21 11.91 0.07 -3.38
C GLN A 21 10.45 -0.38 -3.42
N LYS A 22 10.13 -1.48 -2.73
CA LYS A 22 8.74 -1.92 -2.56
C LYS A 22 7.92 -0.79 -1.93
N ALA A 23 6.83 -0.41 -2.61
CA ALA A 23 5.93 0.64 -2.14
C ALA A 23 5.15 0.22 -0.88
N TRP A 24 4.84 -1.07 -0.78
CA TRP A 24 4.06 -1.65 0.30
C TRP A 24 4.87 -2.71 1.05
N ARG A 25 4.63 -2.77 2.37
CA ARG A 25 5.10 -3.83 3.24
C ARG A 25 4.27 -5.10 2.97
N ASN A 26 4.92 -6.27 3.08
CA ASN A 26 4.27 -7.57 2.93
C ASN A 26 4.32 -8.33 4.27
N PRO A 27 3.56 -7.92 5.29
CA PRO A 27 3.55 -8.60 6.58
C PRO A 27 2.78 -9.93 6.47
N THR A 28 3.12 -10.89 7.35
CA THR A 28 2.24 -12.03 7.61
C THR A 28 0.89 -11.53 8.12
N LEU A 29 -0.20 -12.20 7.72
CA LEU A 29 -1.53 -11.90 8.23
C LEU A 29 -1.59 -12.15 9.74
N LYS A 30 -2.29 -11.27 10.45
CA LYS A 30 -2.66 -11.48 11.85
C LYS A 30 -3.83 -12.46 11.92
N ASP A 31 -4.05 -13.01 13.10
CA ASP A 31 -5.19 -13.89 13.37
C ASP A 31 -6.53 -13.14 13.36
N GLU A 32 -6.52 -11.84 13.67
CA GLU A 32 -7.72 -11.01 13.76
C GLU A 32 -7.53 -9.58 13.24
N TYR A 33 -8.63 -9.03 12.71
CA TYR A 33 -8.73 -7.66 12.21
C TYR A 33 -10.12 -7.10 12.53
N ASP A 34 -10.20 -5.80 12.79
CA ASP A 34 -11.48 -5.13 13.03
C ASP A 34 -12.29 -5.04 11.73
N VAL A 35 -11.58 -4.88 10.60
CA VAL A 35 -12.16 -4.82 9.26
C VAL A 35 -11.27 -5.57 8.27
N ILE A 36 -11.89 -6.40 7.43
CA ILE A 36 -11.26 -7.03 6.28
C ILE A 36 -11.93 -6.50 5.01
N ILE A 37 -11.13 -5.96 4.10
CA ILE A 37 -11.55 -5.47 2.79
C ILE A 37 -11.04 -6.44 1.73
N ILE A 38 -11.95 -6.95 0.89
CA ILE A 38 -11.60 -7.84 -0.23
C ILE A 38 -11.57 -7.04 -1.53
N GLY A 39 -10.40 -7.01 -2.17
CA GLY A 39 -10.06 -6.21 -3.35
C GLY A 39 -9.16 -5.03 -3.00
N ALA A 40 -7.88 -5.06 -3.40
CA ALA A 40 -6.89 -4.00 -3.21
C ALA A 40 -6.78 -3.04 -4.41
N GLY A 41 -7.88 -2.89 -5.16
CA GLY A 41 -8.02 -1.82 -6.15
C GLY A 41 -8.18 -0.44 -5.52
N GLY A 42 -8.38 0.59 -6.35
CA GLY A 42 -8.50 1.98 -5.88
C GLY A 42 -9.57 2.19 -4.80
N HIS A 43 -10.72 1.53 -4.93
CA HIS A 43 -11.81 1.62 -3.95
C HIS A 43 -11.43 1.00 -2.61
N GLY A 44 -10.92 -0.23 -2.59
CA GLY A 44 -10.59 -0.91 -1.33
C GLY A 44 -9.47 -0.19 -0.55
N LEU A 45 -8.45 0.30 -1.25
CA LEU A 45 -7.40 1.10 -0.64
C LEU A 45 -7.91 2.47 -0.14
N ALA A 46 -8.80 3.13 -0.90
CA ALA A 46 -9.42 4.38 -0.47
C ALA A 46 -10.31 4.17 0.76
N THR A 47 -11.08 3.08 0.82
CA THR A 47 -11.88 2.73 2.00
C THR A 47 -10.99 2.50 3.23
N ALA A 48 -9.91 1.72 3.10
CA ALA A 48 -8.97 1.51 4.21
C ALA A 48 -8.37 2.84 4.72
N TYR A 49 -7.99 3.72 3.80
CA TYR A 49 -7.49 5.05 4.14
C TYR A 49 -8.55 5.89 4.86
N TYR A 50 -9.78 5.91 4.36
CA TYR A 50 -10.87 6.71 4.93
C TYR A 50 -11.27 6.21 6.33
N LEU A 51 -11.32 4.89 6.53
CA LEU A 51 -11.52 4.26 7.84
C LEU A 51 -10.45 4.69 8.85
N ALA A 52 -9.18 4.63 8.45
CA ALA A 52 -8.08 5.01 9.33
C ALA A 52 -8.09 6.51 9.64
N LYS A 53 -8.34 7.36 8.64
CA LYS A 53 -8.25 8.81 8.75
C LYS A 53 -9.42 9.45 9.48
N GLU A 54 -10.65 9.09 9.10
CA GLU A 54 -11.85 9.75 9.60
C GLU A 54 -12.43 9.05 10.83
N PHE A 55 -12.23 7.75 10.95
CA PHE A 55 -12.81 6.94 12.04
C PHE A 55 -11.78 6.33 13.00
N GLY A 56 -10.48 6.52 12.74
CA GLY A 56 -9.41 5.97 13.59
C GLY A 56 -9.29 4.44 13.54
N VAL A 57 -10.01 3.77 12.63
CA VAL A 57 -9.98 2.30 12.50
C VAL A 57 -8.74 1.91 11.70
N THR A 58 -7.70 1.48 12.41
CA THR A 58 -6.36 1.23 11.83
C THR A 58 -5.98 -0.25 11.76
N ASN A 59 -6.69 -1.12 12.47
CA ASN A 59 -6.50 -2.57 12.40
C ASN A 59 -7.28 -3.17 11.22
N VAL A 60 -6.87 -2.80 9.99
CA VAL A 60 -7.54 -3.16 8.74
C VAL A 60 -6.65 -4.05 7.89
N ALA A 61 -7.21 -5.15 7.36
CA ALA A 61 -6.59 -5.93 6.30
C ALA A 61 -7.23 -5.57 4.95
N VAL A 62 -6.41 -5.37 3.92
CA VAL A 62 -6.86 -5.28 2.52
C VAL A 62 -6.25 -6.44 1.77
N LEU A 63 -7.08 -7.35 1.29
CA LEU A 63 -6.66 -8.59 0.65
C LEU A 63 -7.02 -8.55 -0.83
N ASP A 64 -6.10 -8.95 -1.70
CA ASP A 64 -6.36 -9.14 -3.11
C ASP A 64 -5.92 -10.56 -3.51
N ARG A 65 -6.53 -11.10 -4.56
CA ARG A 65 -6.20 -12.42 -5.10
C ARG A 65 -4.78 -12.47 -5.68
N GLY A 66 -4.24 -11.33 -6.10
CA GLY A 66 -3.06 -11.26 -6.94
C GLY A 66 -3.38 -11.62 -8.39
#